data_AF-A0A950YGE1-F1
#
_entry.id   AF-A0A950YGE1-F1
#
_cell.length_a   1.000
_cell.length_b   1.000
_cell.length_c   1.000
_cell.angle_alpha   90.00
_cell.angle_beta   90.00
_cell.angle_gamma   90.00
#
_symmetry.space_group_name_H-M   'P 1'
#
loop_
_entity.id
_entity.type
_entity.pdbx_description
1 polymer ?
#
loop_
_entity_poly.entity_id
_entity_poly.type
_entity_poly.pdbx_seq_one_letter_code
_entity_poly.pdbx_strand_id
1 'polypeptide(L)'
;MAAGIIAGVTFVITVAGGILERVLDHYEFPTIGRGLWFALQTVTTVGYGDVTPRRTSGRIIAAVIMLTAIGFLAVITASVTASLVESGRRRFAATSGRDMEHRLDEVNDRLARIEAALEDRSSSR
;
A
#
# COMPACT_ATOMS: atom_id res chain seq x y z
N MET A 1 2.76 -1.02 11.96
CA MET A 1 2.96 0.44 11.88
C MET A 1 2.08 1.10 10.81
N ALA A 2 2.09 0.63 9.54
CA ALA A 2 1.28 1.22 8.46
C ALA A 2 -0.23 1.26 8.74
N ALA A 3 -0.82 0.16 9.25
CA ALA A 3 -2.25 0.12 9.58
C ALA A 3 -2.68 1.15 10.65
N GLY A 4 -1.81 1.44 11.62
CA GLY A 4 -2.07 2.45 12.66
C GLY A 4 -2.02 3.87 12.12
N ILE A 5 -1.08 4.16 11.20
CA ILE A 5 -0.99 5.45 10.50
C ILE A 5 -2.23 5.64 9.63
N ILE A 6 -2.65 4.60 8.90
CA ILE A 6 -3.84 4.64 8.06
C ILE A 6 -5.08 4.96 8.91
N ALA A 7 -5.31 4.20 9.99
CA ALA A 7 -6.46 4.45 10.87
C ALA A 7 -6.42 5.86 11.48
N GLY A 8 -5.24 6.34 11.91
CA GLY A 8 -5.07 7.68 12.46
C GLY A 8 -5.35 8.78 11.43
N VAL A 9 -4.84 8.67 10.21
CA VAL A 9 -5.05 9.65 9.15
C VAL A 9 -6.51 9.67 8.71
N THR A 10 -7.16 8.51 8.55
CA THR A 10 -8.60 8.43 8.27
C THR A 10 -9.40 9.15 9.36
N PHE A 11 -9.11 8.87 10.62
CA PHE A 11 -9.79 9.49 11.76
C PHE A 11 -9.63 11.02 11.75
N VAL A 12 -8.41 11.52 11.49
CA VAL A 12 -8.13 12.96 11.39
C VAL A 12 -8.89 13.59 10.23
N ILE A 13 -8.90 12.97 9.04
CA ILE A 13 -9.63 13.50 7.87
C ILE A 13 -11.13 13.55 8.14
N THR A 14 -11.70 12.51 8.74
CA THR A 14 -13.14 12.47 9.06
C THR A 14 -13.52 13.52 10.11
N VAL A 15 -12.74 13.65 11.19
CA VAL A 15 -13.01 14.63 12.25
C VAL A 15 -12.81 16.05 11.74
N ALA A 16 -11.69 16.34 11.08
CA ALA A 16 -11.40 17.66 10.54
C ALA A 16 -12.40 18.07 9.46
N GLY A 17 -12.73 17.17 8.51
CA GLY A 17 -13.72 17.41 7.46
C GLY A 17 -15.12 17.64 8.02
N GLY A 18 -15.54 16.85 9.00
CA GLY A 18 -16.85 17.01 9.66
C GLY A 18 -16.97 18.30 10.47
N ILE A 19 -15.90 18.73 11.14
CA ILE A 19 -15.85 20.03 11.85
C ILE A 19 -15.83 21.18 10.84
N LEU A 20 -15.06 21.07 9.75
CA LEU A 20 -14.93 22.12 8.74
C LEU A 20 -16.26 22.40 8.03
N GLU A 21 -16.99 21.36 7.64
CA GLU A 21 -18.35 21.48 7.08
C GLU A 21 -19.33 22.10 8.09
N ARG A 22 -19.23 21.73 9.38
CA ARG A 22 -20.07 22.33 10.44
C ARG A 22 -19.83 23.83 10.62
N VAL A 23 -18.57 24.26 10.57
CA VAL A 23 -18.19 25.67 10.76
C VAL A 23 -18.63 26.52 9.57
N LEU A 24 -18.53 25.99 8.35
CA LEU A 24 -18.74 26.74 7.11
C LEU A 24 -20.17 26.64 6.56
N ASP A 25 -20.89 25.55 6.84
CA ASP A 25 -22.30 25.38 6.48
C ASP A 25 -23.13 24.92 7.68
N HIS A 26 -23.18 25.78 8.71
CA HIS A 26 -24.01 25.61 9.91
C HIS A 26 -25.48 25.26 9.59
N TYR A 27 -26.00 25.76 8.47
CA TYR A 27 -27.41 25.60 8.10
C TYR A 27 -27.74 24.16 7.68
N GLU A 28 -26.89 23.55 6.84
CA GLU A 28 -27.04 22.15 6.40
C GLU A 28 -26.48 21.15 7.42
N PHE A 29 -25.50 21.58 8.21
CA PHE A 29 -24.88 20.80 9.27
C PHE A 29 -25.15 21.44 10.64
N PRO A 30 -26.33 21.27 11.25
CA PRO A 30 -26.63 21.90 12.55
C PRO A 30 -25.84 21.28 13.72
N THR A 31 -25.49 20.00 13.62
CA THR A 31 -24.78 19.25 14.67
C THR A 31 -23.45 18.71 14.15
N ILE A 32 -22.46 18.57 15.04
CA ILE A 32 -21.16 17.95 14.72
C ILE A 32 -21.37 16.52 14.20
N GLY A 33 -22.34 15.79 14.76
CA GLY A 33 -22.68 14.43 14.33
C GLY A 33 -23.06 14.32 12.86
N ARG A 34 -23.80 15.30 12.30
CA ARG A 34 -24.13 15.30 10.86
C ARG A 34 -22.91 15.56 9.99
N GLY A 35 -22.01 16.46 10.41
CA GLY A 35 -20.75 16.71 9.72
C GLY A 35 -19.84 15.47 9.71
N LEU A 36 -19.71 14.81 10.86
CA LEU A 36 -18.97 13.54 10.98
C LEU A 36 -19.57 12.44 10.12
N TRP A 37 -20.90 12.30 10.11
CA TRP A 37 -21.60 11.32 9.27
C TRP A 37 -21.36 11.54 7.78
N PHE A 38 -21.44 12.80 7.31
CA PHE A 38 -21.10 13.15 5.94
C PHE A 38 -19.64 12.82 5.60
N ALA A 39 -18.71 13.23 6.46
CA ALA A 39 -17.29 12.94 6.26
C ALA A 39 -17.01 11.43 6.26
N LEU A 40 -17.70 10.66 7.13
CA LEU A 40 -17.57 9.21 7.20
C LEU A 40 -18.04 8.53 5.91
N GLN A 41 -19.25 8.83 5.43
CA GLN A 41 -19.78 8.22 4.20
C GLN A 41 -18.99 8.62 2.96
N THR A 42 -18.35 9.80 2.97
CA THR A 42 -17.54 10.31 1.87
C THR A 42 -16.16 9.64 1.85
N VAL A 43 -15.47 9.58 2.99
CA VAL A 43 -14.14 8.96 3.12
C VAL A 43 -14.21 7.45 2.90
N THR A 44 -15.28 6.80 3.36
CA THR A 44 -15.52 5.37 3.10
C THR A 44 -16.04 5.09 1.70
N THR A 45 -16.32 6.12 0.89
CA THR A 45 -16.89 6.03 -0.45
C THR A 45 -18.28 5.37 -0.52
N VAL A 46 -18.99 5.25 0.62
CA VAL A 46 -20.34 4.67 0.70
C VAL A 46 -21.38 5.63 0.10
N GLY A 47 -21.32 6.92 0.47
CA GLY A 47 -22.13 7.98 -0.15
C GLY A 47 -23.64 7.76 -0.15
N TYR A 48 -24.25 7.51 1.02
CA TYR A 48 -25.72 7.43 1.18
C TYR A 48 -26.47 8.66 0.63
N GLY A 49 -25.86 9.84 0.66
CA GLY A 49 -26.43 11.08 0.08
C GLY A 49 -27.53 11.73 0.93
N ASP A 50 -27.80 11.19 2.11
CA ASP A 50 -28.79 11.68 3.08
C ASP A 50 -28.38 13.01 3.75
N VAL A 51 -27.07 13.23 3.87
CA VAL A 51 -26.48 14.49 4.34
C VAL A 51 -25.46 14.93 3.31
N THR A 52 -25.71 16.08 2.66
CA THR A 52 -24.83 16.63 1.63
C THR A 52 -24.86 18.16 1.66
N PRO A 53 -23.74 18.84 1.34
CA PRO A 53 -23.73 20.29 1.27
C PRO A 53 -24.54 20.78 0.07
N ARG A 54 -25.51 21.66 0.35
CA ARG A 54 -26.36 22.26 -0.70
C ARG A 54 -25.83 23.59 -1.19
N ARG A 55 -25.13 24.34 -0.34
CA ARG A 55 -24.54 25.64 -0.69
C ARG A 55 -23.28 25.49 -1.53
N THR A 56 -23.02 26.48 -2.38
CA THR A 56 -21.82 26.52 -3.23
C THR A 56 -20.52 26.47 -2.40
N SER A 57 -20.47 27.18 -1.27
CA SER A 57 -19.32 27.15 -0.36
C SER A 57 -19.07 25.75 0.21
N GLY A 58 -20.11 25.09 0.73
CA GLY A 58 -20.04 23.71 1.21
C GLY A 58 -19.59 22.73 0.13
N ARG A 59 -20.10 22.87 -1.10
CA ARG A 59 -19.71 22.01 -2.22
C ARG A 59 -18.23 22.10 -2.59
N ILE A 60 -17.62 23.29 -2.52
CA ILE A 60 -16.18 23.47 -2.78
C ILE A 60 -15.36 22.71 -1.72
N ILE A 61 -15.77 22.79 -0.46
CA ILE A 61 -15.10 22.11 0.65
C ILE A 61 -15.25 20.60 0.53
N ALA A 62 -16.47 20.12 0.28
CA ALA A 62 -16.73 18.72 0.00
C ALA A 62 -15.87 18.19 -1.15
N ALA A 63 -15.69 18.95 -2.23
CA ALA A 63 -14.81 18.56 -3.32
C ALA A 63 -13.35 18.38 -2.86
N VAL A 64 -12.83 19.27 -2.02
CA VAL A 64 -11.48 19.14 -1.44
C VAL A 64 -11.38 17.90 -0.54
N ILE A 65 -12.40 17.64 0.29
CA ILE A 65 -12.45 16.44 1.14
C ILE A 65 -12.48 15.17 0.29
N MET A 66 -13.28 15.13 -0.78
CA MET A 66 -13.37 14.00 -1.70
C MET A 66 -12.04 13.72 -2.40
N LEU A 67 -11.35 14.75 -2.91
CA LEU A 67 -10.02 14.61 -3.51
C LEU A 67 -9.00 14.08 -2.51
N THR A 68 -9.04 14.57 -1.28
CA THR A 68 -8.16 14.12 -0.19
C THR A 68 -8.42 12.65 0.15
N ALA A 69 -9.70 12.26 0.24
CA ALA A 69 -10.09 10.87 0.53
C ALA A 69 -9.61 9.89 -0.54
N ILE A 70 -9.82 10.21 -1.82
CA ILE A 70 -9.37 9.36 -2.94
C ILE A 70 -7.84 9.29 -2.98
N GLY A 71 -7.15 10.42 -2.81
CA GLY A 71 -5.68 10.44 -2.74
C GLY A 71 -5.14 9.56 -1.61
N PHE A 72 -5.81 9.58 -0.46
CA PHE A 72 -5.46 8.73 0.66
C PHE A 72 -5.71 7.24 0.38
N LEU A 73 -6.83 6.87 -0.24
CA LEU A 73 -7.09 5.49 -0.70
C LEU A 73 -6.01 4.99 -1.67
N ALA A 74 -5.53 5.85 -2.57
CA ALA A 74 -4.45 5.52 -3.50
C ALA A 74 -3.14 5.19 -2.76
N VAL A 75 -2.78 5.97 -1.72
CA VAL A 75 -1.59 5.72 -0.89
C VAL A 75 -1.70 4.40 -0.14
N ILE A 76 -2.87 4.08 0.42
CA ILE A 76 -3.12 2.76 1.06
C ILE A 76 -2.88 1.63 0.06
N THR A 77 -3.52 1.73 -1.10
CA THR A 77 -3.45 0.73 -2.17
C THR A 77 -2.01 0.52 -2.61
N ALA A 78 -1.27 1.61 -2.86
CA ALA A 78 0.14 1.57 -3.22
C ALA A 78 1.00 0.94 -2.11
N SER A 79 0.75 1.26 -0.84
CA SER A 79 1.50 0.72 0.30
C SER A 79 1.31 -0.80 0.45
N VAL A 80 0.06 -1.26 0.31
CA VAL A 80 -0.25 -2.70 0.32
C VAL A 80 0.39 -3.39 -0.87
N THR A 81 0.25 -2.80 -2.07
CA THR A 81 0.83 -3.35 -3.30
C THR A 81 2.35 -3.45 -3.21
N ALA A 82 3.04 -2.41 -2.73
CA ALA A 82 4.48 -2.41 -2.52
C ALA A 82 4.93 -3.51 -1.55
N SER A 83 4.16 -3.74 -0.48
CA SER A 83 4.44 -4.80 0.50
C SER A 83 4.31 -6.20 -0.13
N LEU A 84 3.29 -6.41 -0.96
CA LEU A 84 3.09 -7.66 -1.70
C LEU A 84 4.18 -7.89 -2.75
N VAL A 85 4.52 -6.85 -3.52
CA VAL A 85 5.58 -6.91 -4.54
C VAL A 85 6.94 -7.21 -3.90
N GLU A 86 7.28 -6.54 -2.79
CA GLU A 86 8.53 -6.80 -2.08
C GLU A 86 8.58 -8.22 -1.52
N SER A 87 7.46 -8.73 -0.98
CA SER A 87 7.37 -10.11 -0.51
C SER A 87 7.58 -11.12 -1.66
N GLY A 88 6.99 -10.85 -2.82
CA GLY A 88 7.22 -11.63 -4.04
C GLY A 88 8.69 -11.58 -4.47
N ARG A 89 9.28 -10.39 -4.55
CA ARG A 89 10.66 -10.16 -4.98
C ARG A 89 11.68 -10.89 -4.09
N ARG A 90 11.47 -10.87 -2.77
CA ARG A 90 12.29 -11.63 -1.81
C ARG A 90 12.19 -13.14 -2.02
N ARG A 91 10.99 -13.66 -2.33
CA ARG A 91 10.78 -15.09 -2.61
C ARG A 91 11.56 -15.51 -3.86
N PHE A 92 11.48 -14.73 -4.93
CA PHE A 92 12.21 -14.99 -6.18
C PHE A 92 13.73 -14.94 -5.98
N ALA A 93 14.24 -13.90 -5.31
CA ALA A 93 15.67 -13.77 -5.02
C ALA A 93 16.20 -14.96 -4.20
N ALA A 94 15.43 -15.44 -3.21
CA ALA A 94 15.81 -16.60 -2.41
C ALA A 94 15.84 -17.92 -3.22
N THR A 95 14.92 -18.11 -4.17
CA THR A 95 14.94 -19.28 -5.06
C THR A 95 16.11 -19.21 -6.03
N SER A 96 16.32 -18.07 -6.69
CA SER A 96 17.42 -17.90 -7.64
C SER A 96 18.80 -18.04 -7.00
N GLY A 97 18.95 -17.62 -5.73
CA GLY A 97 20.19 -17.82 -4.97
C GLY A 97 20.51 -19.30 -4.77
N ARG A 98 19.51 -20.11 -4.39
CA ARG A 98 19.67 -21.57 -4.24
C ARG A 98 19.97 -22.26 -5.57
N ASP A 99 19.30 -21.86 -6.64
CA ASP A 99 19.56 -22.42 -7.97
C ASP A 99 20.98 -22.11 -8.45
N MET A 100 21.50 -20.92 -8.13
CA MET A 100 22.88 -20.55 -8.45
C MET A 100 23.89 -21.38 -7.64
N GLU A 101 23.65 -21.56 -6.35
CA GLU A 101 24.48 -22.37 -5.46
C GLU A 101 24.58 -23.82 -5.98
N HIS A 102 23.43 -24.43 -6.34
CA HIS A 102 23.41 -25.75 -6.97
C HIS A 102 24.22 -25.83 -8.27
N ARG A 103 24.20 -24.79 -9.11
CA ARG A 103 25.01 -24.75 -10.34
C ARG A 103 26.50 -24.65 -10.04
N LEU A 104 26.89 -23.92 -8.99
CA LEU A 104 28.29 -23.81 -8.58
C LEU A 104 28.81 -25.15 -8.06
N ASP A 105 28.01 -25.86 -7.25
CA ASP A 105 28.34 -27.22 -6.80
C ASP A 105 28.51 -28.17 -7.98
N GLU A 106 27.60 -28.11 -8.97
CA GLU A 106 27.71 -28.93 -10.18
C GLU A 106 28.98 -28.62 -10.99
N VAL A 107 29.33 -27.33 -11.12
CA VAL A 107 30.56 -26.91 -11.82
C VAL A 107 31.81 -27.40 -11.07
N ASN A 108 31.85 -27.27 -9.74
CA ASN A 108 32.96 -27.75 -8.93
C ASN A 108 33.14 -29.27 -9.07
N ASP A 109 32.05 -30.04 -9.02
CA ASP A 109 32.07 -31.49 -9.23
C ASP A 109 32.56 -31.89 -10.63
N ARG A 110 32.20 -31.11 -11.66
CA ARG A 110 32.72 -31.32 -13.02
C ARG A 110 34.21 -31.06 -13.11
N LEU A 111 34.71 -30.00 -12.46
CA LEU A 111 36.14 -29.69 -12.42
C LEU A 111 36.93 -30.79 -11.72
N ALA A 112 36.46 -31.26 -10.56
CA ALA A 112 37.08 -32.35 -9.81
C ALA A 112 37.19 -33.65 -10.64
N ARG A 113 36.16 -33.99 -11.42
CA ARG A 113 36.19 -35.15 -12.34
C ARG A 113 37.23 -34.99 -13.45
N ILE A 114 37.38 -33.79 -14.00
CA ILE A 114 38.38 -33.53 -15.05
C ILE A 114 39.78 -33.63 -14.47
N GLU A 115 40.01 -33.06 -13.28
CA GLU A 115 41.31 -33.11 -12.60
C GLU A 115 41.74 -34.57 -12.32
N ALA A 116 40.84 -35.39 -11.78
CA ALA A 116 41.10 -36.81 -11.57
C ALA A 116 41.40 -37.59 -12.87
N ALA A 117 40.71 -37.28 -13.97
CA ALA A 117 40.96 -37.91 -15.27
C ALA A 117 42.30 -37.48 -15.91
N LEU A 118 42.78 -36.28 -15.59
CA LEU A 118 44.09 -35.79 -16.03
C LEU A 118 45.23 -36.42 -15.21
N GLU A 119 45.05 -36.59 -13.90
CA GLU A 119 46.03 -37.26 -13.03
C GLU A 119 46.28 -38.72 -13.46
N ASP A 120 45.21 -39.48 -13.70
CA ASP A 120 45.28 -40.88 -14.17
C ASP A 120 46.08 -41.00 -15.48
N ARG A 121 45.80 -40.11 -16.44
CA ARG A 121 46.48 -40.06 -17.74
C ARG A 121 47.94 -39.62 -17.65
N SER A 122 48.29 -38.81 -16.64
CA SER A 122 49.67 -38.42 -16.36
C SER A 122 50.48 -39.55 -15.71
N SER A 123 49.84 -40.41 -14.90
CA SER A 123 50.50 -41.55 -14.23
C SER A 123 50.79 -42.72 -15.18
N SER A 124 50.03 -42.82 -16.27
CA SER A 124 50.17 -43.86 -17.31
C SER A 124 51.24 -43.54 -18.37
N ARG A 125 51.89 -42.38 -18.31
CA ARG A 125 52.91 -41.93 -19.28
C ARG A 125 54.29 -41.85 -18.65
#